data_AF-S3CZQ5-F1
#
_entry.id   AF-S3CZQ5-F1
#
_cell.length_a   1.000
_cell.length_b   1.000
_cell.length_c   1.000
_cell.angle_alpha   90.00
_cell.angle_beta   90.00
_cell.angle_gamma   90.00
#
_symmetry.space_group_name_H-M   'P 1'
#
loop_
_entity.id
_entity.type
_entity.pdbx_description
1 polymer ?
#
loop_
_entity_poly.entity_id
_entity_poly.type
_entity_poly.pdbx_seq_one_letter_code
_entity_poly.pdbx_strand_id
1 'polypeptide(L)'
;MASFPWPNALSGAIFGAALTAAGMYSPSTIIGQMNLTNFHMMKGFLSASATSALAIVLANNLSLSKCQPRTPATISLPSFSNVYNGNLIGGILLGLGMTLTGACPGTVFPQVATGISSAKQVLLGSAIGGIIYSWLKPRLQASTINKKQEAFTKPTVPQRVGTDAWMGLATYEILCGSLVAGAAYAFPQHDPSLVNPILGGILIGISQFTSLLLTSSTLGISSAFEQFGDNFWWLFTPSQPRPSIKATIFAFGALGGSWILTQVAEVPAPYDAMAISTTRAILGGISLIVGSRIAGGCTSGHGISGMSMLSVASFVTVGGMFAGGMGSAAVFRLVGW
;
A
#
# COMPACT_ATOMS: atom_id res chain seq x y z
N MET A 1 10.56 15.81 27.29
CA MET A 1 11.16 14.61 26.68
C MET A 1 10.10 13.96 25.80
N ALA A 2 10.25 13.96 24.48
CA ALA A 2 9.28 13.31 23.61
C ALA A 2 9.41 11.79 23.80
N SER A 3 8.35 11.15 24.32
CA SER A 3 8.31 9.70 24.46
C SER A 3 8.52 9.03 23.09
N PHE A 4 9.39 8.02 23.05
CA PHE A 4 9.57 7.22 21.85
C PHE A 4 8.21 6.66 21.40
N PRO A 5 7.81 6.80 20.13
CA PRO A 5 6.48 6.38 19.66
C PRO A 5 6.46 4.87 19.44
N TRP A 6 6.60 4.13 20.55
CA TRP A 6 6.50 2.67 20.62
C TRP A 6 5.20 2.10 19.99
N PRO A 7 4.03 2.79 20.01
CA PRO A 7 2.83 2.22 19.40
C PRO A 7 2.97 2.06 17.88
N ASN A 8 3.69 2.97 17.22
CA ASN A 8 3.95 2.88 15.78
C ASN A 8 4.91 1.73 15.46
N ALA A 9 5.94 1.54 16.27
CA ALA A 9 6.90 0.46 16.09
C ALA A 9 6.22 -0.91 16.25
N LEU A 10 5.39 -1.06 17.30
CA LEU A 10 4.65 -2.30 17.55
C LEU A 10 3.61 -2.57 16.45
N SER A 11 2.83 -1.56 16.06
CA SER A 11 1.87 -1.69 14.97
C SER A 11 2.57 -2.07 13.65
N GLY A 12 3.71 -1.44 13.37
CA GLY A 12 4.57 -1.79 12.25
C GLY A 12 5.00 -3.24 12.30
N ALA A 13 5.51 -3.71 13.45
CA ALA A 13 5.99 -5.08 13.63
C ALA A 13 4.89 -6.12 13.39
N ILE A 14 3.69 -5.90 13.93
CA ILE A 14 2.55 -6.79 13.70
C ILE A 14 2.17 -6.80 12.21
N PHE A 15 2.13 -5.64 11.57
CA PHE A 15 1.84 -5.54 10.13
C PHE A 15 2.88 -6.24 9.26
N GLY A 16 4.18 -6.06 9.55
CA GLY A 16 5.28 -6.70 8.83
C GLY A 16 5.28 -8.23 8.99
N ALA A 17 5.07 -8.70 10.22
CA ALA A 17 4.90 -10.13 10.50
C ALA A 17 3.70 -10.72 9.75
N ALA A 18 2.54 -10.04 9.76
CA ALA A 18 1.36 -10.50 9.03
C ALA A 18 1.59 -10.56 7.51
N LEU A 19 2.24 -9.56 6.92
CA LEU A 19 2.62 -9.57 5.49
C LEU A 19 3.57 -10.71 5.15
N THR A 20 4.54 -10.97 6.02
CA THR A 20 5.53 -12.03 5.84
C THR A 20 4.87 -13.41 5.95
N ALA A 21 4.01 -13.61 6.96
CA ALA A 21 3.23 -14.84 7.13
C ALA A 21 2.32 -15.12 5.91
N ALA A 22 1.68 -14.08 5.37
CA ALA A 22 0.80 -14.19 4.21
C ALA A 22 1.54 -14.53 2.90
N GLY A 23 2.88 -14.52 2.87
CA GLY A 23 3.67 -14.74 1.66
C GLY A 23 3.59 -13.59 0.64
N MET A 24 2.97 -12.46 1.00
CA MET A 24 2.77 -11.32 0.10
C MET A 24 4.05 -10.53 -0.21
N TYR A 25 5.18 -10.93 0.38
CA TYR A 25 6.49 -10.34 0.12
C TYR A 25 7.19 -10.94 -1.11
N SER A 26 6.71 -12.07 -1.65
CA SER A 26 7.37 -12.76 -2.76
C SER A 26 7.27 -11.96 -4.09
N PRO A 27 8.39 -11.69 -4.79
CA PRO A 27 8.37 -11.01 -6.08
C PRO A 27 7.60 -11.77 -7.16
N SER A 28 7.68 -13.10 -7.15
CA SER A 28 6.95 -13.94 -8.12
C SER A 28 5.45 -13.85 -7.97
N THR A 29 4.95 -13.77 -6.74
CA THR A 29 3.52 -13.59 -6.46
C THR A 29 3.04 -12.20 -6.89
N ILE A 30 3.83 -11.15 -6.64
CA ILE A 30 3.47 -9.78 -7.01
C ILE A 30 3.43 -9.60 -8.53
N ILE A 31 4.48 -10.03 -9.23
CA ILE A 31 4.54 -9.97 -10.70
C ILE A 31 3.51 -10.92 -11.32
N GLY A 32 3.36 -12.13 -10.75
CA GLY A 32 2.37 -13.12 -11.18
C GLY A 32 0.94 -12.59 -11.12
N GLN A 33 0.62 -11.74 -10.14
CA GLN A 33 -0.67 -11.05 -10.09
C GLN A 33 -0.86 -10.07 -11.23
N MET A 34 0.15 -9.26 -11.57
CA MET A 34 0.07 -8.33 -12.70
C MET A 34 0.00 -9.07 -14.04
N ASN A 35 0.56 -10.27 -14.07
CA ASN A 35 0.55 -11.19 -15.19
C ASN A 35 -0.74 -12.04 -15.28
N LEU A 36 -1.66 -11.91 -14.31
CA LEU A 36 -2.88 -12.73 -14.18
C LEU A 36 -2.62 -14.25 -14.13
N THR A 37 -1.41 -14.65 -13.73
CA THR A 37 -1.04 -16.07 -13.56
C THR A 37 -1.21 -16.53 -12.13
N ASN A 38 -1.05 -15.61 -11.16
CA ASN A 38 -1.12 -15.89 -9.74
C ASN A 38 -2.15 -14.98 -9.05
N PHE A 39 -3.13 -15.57 -8.38
CA PHE A 39 -4.22 -14.86 -7.68
C PHE A 39 -4.09 -14.94 -6.16
N HIS A 40 -2.97 -15.44 -5.64
CA HIS A 40 -2.69 -15.54 -4.20
C HIS A 40 -2.76 -14.18 -3.51
N MET A 41 -2.07 -13.16 -4.06
CA MET A 41 -2.09 -11.82 -3.49
C MET A 41 -3.48 -11.17 -3.60
N MET A 42 -4.25 -11.44 -4.66
CA MET A 42 -5.61 -10.90 -4.81
C MET A 42 -6.55 -11.45 -3.75
N LYS A 43 -6.52 -12.78 -3.53
CA LYS A 43 -7.33 -13.47 -2.50
C LYS A 43 -7.04 -12.88 -1.11
N GLY A 44 -5.77 -12.76 -0.75
CA GLY A 44 -5.39 -12.20 0.55
C GLY A 44 -5.65 -10.70 0.67
N PHE A 45 -5.47 -9.92 -0.40
CA PHE A 45 -5.73 -8.47 -0.41
C PHE A 45 -7.21 -8.14 -0.23
N LEU A 46 -8.11 -8.84 -0.92
CA LEU A 46 -9.56 -8.68 -0.75
C LEU A 46 -10.01 -9.12 0.64
N SER A 47 -9.46 -10.23 1.16
CA SER A 47 -9.72 -10.67 2.53
C SER A 47 -9.22 -9.68 3.59
N ALA A 48 -8.04 -9.08 3.40
CA ALA A 48 -7.51 -8.03 4.26
C ALA A 48 -8.39 -6.76 4.22
N SER A 49 -8.88 -6.38 3.05
CA SER A 49 -9.73 -5.21 2.89
C SER A 49 -11.12 -5.41 3.53
N ALA A 50 -11.72 -6.58 3.36
CA ALA A 50 -12.98 -6.96 4.01
C ALA A 50 -12.84 -6.91 5.54
N THR A 51 -11.89 -7.67 6.08
CA THR A 51 -11.63 -7.66 7.54
C THR A 51 -11.26 -6.28 8.09
N SER A 52 -10.56 -5.45 7.31
CA SER A 52 -10.26 -4.06 7.68
C SER A 52 -11.49 -3.15 7.68
N ALA A 53 -12.49 -3.40 6.82
CA ALA A 53 -13.74 -2.64 6.80
C ALA A 53 -14.53 -2.86 8.09
N LEU A 54 -14.65 -4.12 8.52
CA LEU A 54 -15.22 -4.46 9.83
C LEU A 54 -14.42 -3.82 10.98
N ALA A 55 -13.09 -3.90 10.94
CA ALA A 55 -12.22 -3.31 11.95
C ALA A 55 -12.41 -1.78 12.09
N ILE A 56 -12.50 -1.06 10.96
CA ILE A 56 -12.68 0.39 10.95
C ILE A 56 -14.07 0.77 11.46
N VAL A 57 -15.13 0.07 11.04
CA VAL A 57 -16.50 0.33 11.51
C VAL A 57 -16.62 0.08 13.01
N LEU A 58 -16.04 -1.01 13.51
CA LEU A 58 -16.00 -1.29 14.94
C LEU A 58 -15.21 -0.21 15.72
N ALA A 59 -14.04 0.19 15.22
CA ALA A 59 -13.23 1.23 15.86
C ALA A 59 -13.93 2.61 15.88
N ASN A 60 -14.67 2.95 14.83
CA ASN A 60 -15.47 4.17 14.75
C ASN A 60 -16.65 4.12 15.74
N ASN A 61 -17.37 3.00 15.83
CA ASN A 61 -18.50 2.83 16.75
C ASN A 61 -18.06 2.89 18.21
N LEU A 62 -16.90 2.31 18.54
CA LEU A 62 -16.30 2.37 19.87
C LEU A 62 -15.65 3.74 20.17
N SER A 63 -15.73 4.72 19.26
CA SER A 63 -15.10 6.04 19.37
C SER A 63 -13.59 6.02 19.63
N LEU A 64 -12.91 4.92 19.25
CA LEU A 64 -11.48 4.70 19.49
C LEU A 64 -10.60 5.46 18.47
N SER A 65 -11.12 5.68 17.27
CA SER A 65 -10.50 6.54 16.27
C SER A 65 -11.56 7.15 15.35
N LYS A 66 -11.37 8.40 14.94
CA LYS A 66 -12.18 9.05 13.90
C LYS A 66 -11.51 8.86 12.55
N CYS A 67 -11.62 7.65 12.00
CA CYS A 67 -11.02 7.35 10.69
C CYS A 67 -11.77 8.11 9.60
N GLN A 68 -11.11 9.10 9.00
CA GLN A 68 -11.69 9.84 7.88
C GLN A 68 -11.42 9.10 6.57
N PRO A 69 -12.42 8.96 5.68
CA PRO A 69 -12.22 8.41 4.35
C PRO A 69 -11.17 9.20 3.56
N ARG A 70 -10.45 8.51 2.68
CA ARG A 70 -9.45 9.18 1.84
C ARG A 70 -10.10 10.13 0.86
N THR A 71 -9.55 11.34 0.80
CA THR A 71 -9.93 12.38 -0.16
C THR A 71 -9.10 12.26 -1.44
N PRO A 72 -9.56 12.87 -2.55
CA PRO A 72 -8.82 12.87 -3.80
C PRO A 72 -7.44 13.50 -3.66
N ALA A 73 -6.44 12.86 -4.28
CA ALA A 73 -5.12 13.41 -4.50
C ALA A 73 -5.09 14.02 -5.90
N THR A 74 -4.94 15.34 -5.96
CA THR A 74 -4.96 16.08 -7.23
C THR A 74 -3.62 16.77 -7.46
N ILE A 75 -3.14 16.69 -8.70
CA ILE A 75 -1.92 17.34 -9.17
C ILE A 75 -2.24 18.44 -10.18
N SER A 76 -1.42 19.48 -10.20
CA SER A 76 -1.56 20.61 -11.15
C SER A 76 -1.02 20.22 -12.53
N LEU A 77 -1.86 19.60 -13.35
CA LEU A 77 -1.54 19.29 -14.74
C LEU A 77 -2.39 20.16 -15.68
N PRO A 78 -1.76 20.96 -16.58
CA PRO A 78 -2.47 21.83 -17.52
C PRO A 78 -3.42 21.08 -18.45
N SER A 79 -3.07 19.85 -18.84
CA SER A 79 -3.81 19.07 -19.85
C SER A 79 -4.89 18.16 -19.27
N PHE A 80 -4.95 17.95 -17.95
CA PHE A 80 -5.89 16.98 -17.34
C PHE A 80 -6.40 17.47 -15.98
N SER A 81 -7.49 18.24 -16.01
CA SER A 81 -8.07 18.94 -14.85
C SER A 81 -9.04 18.09 -14.01
N ASN A 82 -8.90 16.76 -14.01
CA ASN A 82 -9.76 15.88 -13.21
C ASN A 82 -9.31 15.86 -11.74
N VAL A 83 -10.26 15.88 -10.79
CA VAL A 83 -10.01 15.84 -9.34
C VAL A 83 -9.22 14.61 -8.90
N TYR A 84 -9.33 13.50 -9.64
CA TYR A 84 -8.62 12.24 -9.35
C TYR A 84 -7.36 12.03 -10.19
N ASN A 85 -6.87 13.06 -10.88
CA ASN A 85 -5.72 12.90 -11.78
C ASN A 85 -4.47 12.35 -11.06
N GLY A 86 -4.19 12.80 -9.85
CA GLY A 86 -3.07 12.32 -9.04
C GLY A 86 -3.28 10.88 -8.59
N ASN A 87 -4.50 10.53 -8.16
CA ASN A 87 -4.87 9.14 -7.85
C ASN A 87 -4.64 8.20 -9.04
N LEU A 88 -5.10 8.58 -10.23
CA LEU A 88 -5.00 7.75 -11.43
C LEU A 88 -3.55 7.63 -11.93
N ILE A 89 -2.87 8.76 -12.10
CA ILE A 89 -1.49 8.81 -12.62
C ILE A 89 -0.53 8.16 -11.63
N GLY A 90 -0.66 8.50 -10.34
CA GLY A 90 0.13 7.90 -9.27
C GLY A 90 -0.15 6.41 -9.13
N GLY A 91 -1.42 6.00 -9.27
CA GLY A 91 -1.83 4.60 -9.30
C GLY A 91 -1.13 3.84 -10.43
N ILE A 92 -1.23 4.31 -11.67
CA ILE A 92 -0.59 3.70 -12.85
C ILE A 92 0.94 3.57 -12.64
N LEU A 93 1.59 4.63 -12.17
CA LEU A 93 3.03 4.66 -11.93
C LEU A 93 3.46 3.70 -10.80
N LEU A 94 2.64 3.59 -9.76
CA LEU A 94 2.81 2.60 -8.68
C LEU A 94 2.67 1.17 -9.23
N GLY A 95 1.67 0.90 -10.07
CA GLY A 95 1.48 -0.39 -10.74
C GLY A 95 2.67 -0.79 -11.61
N LEU A 96 3.18 0.14 -12.41
CA LEU A 96 4.39 -0.06 -13.21
C LEU A 96 5.61 -0.37 -12.32
N GLY A 97 5.75 0.32 -11.20
CA GLY A 97 6.78 0.03 -10.20
C GLY A 97 6.66 -1.39 -9.62
N MET A 98 5.44 -1.84 -9.34
CA MET A 98 5.19 -3.20 -8.86
C MET A 98 5.60 -4.27 -9.87
N THR A 99 5.31 -4.07 -11.16
CA THR A 99 5.72 -5.00 -12.22
C THR A 99 7.24 -5.02 -12.41
N LEU A 100 7.91 -3.88 -12.32
CA LEU A 100 9.37 -3.78 -12.50
C LEU A 100 10.17 -4.41 -11.35
N THR A 101 9.64 -4.31 -10.12
CA THR A 101 10.38 -4.68 -8.90
C THR A 101 9.89 -5.97 -8.27
N GLY A 102 8.69 -6.44 -8.58
CA GLY A 102 8.01 -7.44 -7.76
C GLY A 102 7.89 -7.01 -6.30
N ALA A 103 7.74 -5.72 -6.03
CA ALA A 103 7.56 -5.18 -4.70
C ALA A 103 6.36 -4.23 -4.67
N CYS A 104 5.75 -4.03 -3.49
CA CYS A 104 4.91 -2.88 -3.19
C CYS A 104 5.59 -2.08 -2.06
N PRO A 105 5.25 -0.80 -1.83
CA PRO A 105 5.88 -0.03 -0.74
C PRO A 105 5.80 -0.74 0.62
N GLY A 106 4.70 -1.49 0.83
CA GLY A 106 4.43 -2.38 1.97
C GLY A 106 5.45 -3.51 2.16
N THR A 107 5.91 -4.09 1.05
CA THR A 107 6.70 -5.32 1.07
C THR A 107 8.19 -5.08 0.99
N VAL A 108 8.65 -3.86 0.65
CA VAL A 108 10.09 -3.54 0.59
C VAL A 108 10.80 -3.93 1.89
N PHE A 109 10.22 -3.62 3.05
CA PHE A 109 10.81 -3.96 4.35
C PHE A 109 10.76 -5.47 4.65
N PRO A 110 9.61 -6.17 4.52
CA PRO A 110 9.57 -7.63 4.55
C PRO A 110 10.57 -8.32 3.63
N GLN A 111 10.72 -7.84 2.39
CA GLN A 111 11.65 -8.42 1.40
C GLN A 111 13.12 -8.28 1.83
N VAL A 112 13.47 -7.17 2.45
CA VAL A 112 14.80 -6.98 3.04
C VAL A 112 15.00 -7.91 4.24
N ALA A 113 13.98 -8.09 5.08
CA ALA A 113 14.04 -8.99 6.23
C ALA A 113 14.17 -10.47 5.83
N THR A 114 13.50 -10.89 4.75
CA THR A 114 13.56 -12.27 4.24
C THR A 114 14.75 -12.54 3.32
N GLY A 115 15.57 -11.53 3.02
CA GLY A 115 16.83 -11.71 2.31
C GLY A 115 16.73 -11.84 0.79
N ILE A 116 15.67 -11.32 0.16
CA ILE A 116 15.54 -11.31 -1.31
C ILE A 116 16.68 -10.51 -1.95
N SER A 117 17.29 -11.07 -3.00
CA SER A 117 18.50 -10.49 -3.62
C SER A 117 18.29 -9.08 -4.17
N SER A 118 17.12 -8.82 -4.75
CA SER A 118 16.73 -7.52 -5.34
C SER A 118 16.22 -6.50 -4.32
N ALA A 119 15.95 -6.91 -3.08
CA ALA A 119 15.25 -6.07 -2.10
C ALA A 119 16.06 -4.82 -1.71
N LYS A 120 17.39 -4.94 -1.63
CA LYS A 120 18.27 -3.82 -1.27
C LYS A 120 18.28 -2.73 -2.36
N GLN A 121 18.26 -3.14 -3.61
CA GLN A 121 18.24 -2.26 -4.79
C GLN A 121 16.88 -1.58 -4.92
N VAL A 122 15.79 -2.31 -4.65
CA VAL A 122 14.44 -1.74 -4.58
C VAL A 122 14.33 -0.75 -3.42
N LEU A 123 14.89 -1.06 -2.24
CA LEU A 123 14.93 -0.14 -1.10
C LEU A 123 15.70 1.13 -1.44
N LEU A 124 16.85 1.01 -2.11
CA LEU A 124 17.64 2.16 -2.58
C LEU A 124 16.85 3.01 -3.57
N GLY A 125 16.23 2.40 -4.58
CA GLY A 125 15.36 3.11 -5.53
C GLY A 125 14.18 3.79 -4.82
N SER A 126 13.59 3.13 -3.82
CA SER A 126 12.49 3.66 -3.03
C SER A 126 12.91 4.87 -2.18
N ALA A 127 14.11 4.84 -1.59
CA ALA A 127 14.69 5.95 -0.87
C ALA A 127 14.95 7.15 -1.79
N ILE A 128 15.53 6.91 -2.98
CA ILE A 128 15.72 7.94 -4.01
C ILE A 128 14.37 8.52 -4.45
N GLY A 129 13.36 7.67 -4.68
CA GLY A 129 12.00 8.10 -5.02
C GLY A 129 11.38 8.98 -3.94
N GLY A 130 11.64 8.70 -2.66
CA GLY A 130 11.22 9.53 -1.54
C GLY A 130 11.84 10.93 -1.56
N ILE A 131 13.15 11.02 -1.83
CA ILE A 131 13.89 12.29 -1.99
C ILE A 131 13.34 13.10 -3.16
N ILE A 132 13.16 12.44 -4.33
CA ILE A 132 12.62 13.07 -5.54
C ILE A 132 11.21 13.60 -5.28
N TYR A 133 10.33 12.79 -4.66
CA TYR A 133 8.98 13.21 -4.38
C TYR A 133 8.92 14.38 -3.40
N SER A 134 9.72 14.36 -2.33
CA SER A 134 9.79 15.47 -1.37
C SER A 134 10.15 16.79 -2.05
N TRP A 135 11.10 16.77 -2.99
CA TRP A 135 11.44 17.93 -3.83
C TRP A 135 10.34 18.33 -4.81
N LEU A 136 9.62 17.36 -5.37
CA LEU A 136 8.59 17.57 -6.38
C LEU A 136 7.24 18.02 -5.77
N LYS A 137 6.99 17.69 -4.50
CA LYS A 137 5.75 17.95 -3.76
C LYS A 137 5.27 19.42 -3.84
N PRO A 138 6.11 20.45 -3.59
CA PRO A 138 5.67 21.84 -3.73
C PRO A 138 5.24 22.22 -5.15
N ARG A 139 5.80 21.56 -6.17
CA ARG A 139 5.53 21.84 -7.58
C ARG A 139 4.28 21.13 -8.10
N LEU A 140 3.92 19.99 -7.51
CA LEU A 140 2.75 19.21 -7.92
C LEU A 140 1.45 19.68 -7.26
N GLN A 141 1.53 20.27 -6.07
CA GLN A 141 0.36 20.67 -5.30
C GLN A 141 -0.43 21.76 -6.03
N ALA A 142 -1.61 21.38 -6.54
CA ALA A 142 -2.54 22.33 -7.12
C ALA A 142 -3.12 23.23 -6.02
N SER A 143 -2.58 24.44 -5.87
CA SER A 143 -3.08 25.43 -4.90
C SER A 143 -4.48 25.96 -5.25
N THR A 144 -5.02 25.61 -6.43
CA THR A 144 -6.21 26.23 -7.04
C THR A 144 -7.49 25.41 -6.98
N ILE A 145 -7.51 24.24 -6.34
CA ILE A 145 -8.71 23.38 -6.34
C ILE A 145 -9.67 23.77 -5.23
N ASN A 146 -10.92 24.04 -5.63
CA ASN A 146 -11.99 24.37 -4.72
C ASN A 146 -12.36 23.14 -3.86
N LYS A 147 -11.90 23.12 -2.61
CA LYS A 147 -12.23 22.08 -1.62
C LYS A 147 -13.72 21.96 -1.29
N LYS A 148 -14.59 22.84 -1.81
CA LYS A 148 -16.05 22.70 -1.74
C LYS A 148 -16.64 21.72 -2.76
N GLN A 149 -15.84 21.17 -3.67
CA GLN A 149 -16.32 20.24 -4.69
C GLN A 149 -16.83 18.94 -4.06
N GLU A 150 -17.88 18.35 -4.65
CA GLU A 150 -18.56 17.15 -4.12
C GLU A 150 -17.62 15.98 -3.84
N ALA A 151 -16.52 15.88 -4.59
CA ALA A 151 -15.50 14.86 -4.38
C ALA A 151 -14.80 14.94 -3.00
N PHE A 152 -14.77 16.12 -2.37
CA PHE A 152 -14.22 16.35 -1.03
C PHE A 152 -15.29 16.29 0.06
N THR A 153 -16.54 16.64 -0.25
CA THR A 153 -17.65 16.62 0.74
C THR A 153 -18.32 15.25 0.85
N LYS A 154 -18.32 14.46 -0.23
CA LYS A 154 -18.81 13.07 -0.30
C LYS A 154 -17.72 12.13 -0.83
N PRO A 155 -16.70 11.84 0.00
CA PRO A 155 -15.57 11.00 -0.42
C PRO A 155 -15.90 9.52 -0.62
N THR A 156 -17.00 9.00 -0.06
CA THR A 156 -17.33 7.56 -0.11
C THR A 156 -18.43 7.22 -1.12
N VAL A 157 -18.45 5.96 -1.59
CA VAL A 157 -19.48 5.44 -2.49
C VAL A 157 -20.88 5.52 -1.86
N PRO A 158 -21.12 5.07 -0.62
CA PRO A 158 -22.45 5.14 -0.01
C PRO A 158 -22.99 6.58 0.10
N GLN A 159 -22.12 7.55 0.41
CA GLN A 159 -22.49 8.96 0.48
C GLN A 159 -22.94 9.55 -0.87
N ARG A 160 -22.39 9.04 -1.98
CA ARG A 160 -22.77 9.49 -3.33
C ARG A 160 -24.04 8.85 -3.83
N VAL A 161 -24.24 7.58 -3.51
CA VAL A 161 -25.45 6.83 -3.89
C VAL A 161 -26.61 7.18 -2.95
N GLY A 162 -26.35 7.77 -1.78
CA GLY A 162 -27.37 8.12 -0.79
C GLY A 162 -27.82 6.91 0.04
N THR A 163 -26.98 5.88 0.15
CA THR A 163 -27.27 4.67 0.92
C THR A 163 -26.66 4.76 2.31
N ASP A 164 -27.25 4.03 3.27
CA ASP A 164 -26.68 3.89 4.60
C ASP A 164 -25.29 3.23 4.58
N ALA A 165 -24.44 3.60 5.53
CA ALA A 165 -23.07 3.12 5.64
C ALA A 165 -23.01 1.60 5.88
N TRP A 166 -23.95 1.05 6.66
CA TRP A 166 -24.06 -0.38 6.91
C TRP A 166 -24.43 -1.19 5.67
N MET A 167 -25.32 -0.65 4.84
CA MET A 167 -25.67 -1.27 3.56
C MET A 167 -24.45 -1.28 2.61
N GLY A 168 -23.69 -0.19 2.59
CA GLY A 168 -22.43 -0.10 1.85
C GLY A 168 -21.40 -1.13 2.32
N LEU A 169 -21.25 -1.29 3.64
CA LEU A 169 -20.36 -2.28 4.24
C LEU A 169 -20.79 -3.71 3.87
N ALA A 170 -22.07 -4.06 4.07
CA ALA A 170 -22.59 -5.39 3.76
C ALA A 170 -22.40 -5.73 2.27
N THR A 171 -22.66 -4.78 1.39
CA THR A 171 -22.44 -4.95 -0.06
C THR A 171 -20.97 -5.19 -0.38
N TYR A 172 -20.07 -4.46 0.27
CA TYR A 172 -18.63 -4.60 0.07
C TYR A 172 -18.08 -5.94 0.60
N GLU A 173 -18.55 -6.38 1.76
CA GLU A 173 -18.22 -7.70 2.34
C GLU A 173 -18.67 -8.83 1.42
N ILE A 174 -19.92 -8.77 0.92
CA ILE A 174 -20.47 -9.76 -0.01
C ILE A 174 -19.66 -9.77 -1.32
N LEU A 175 -19.32 -8.59 -1.85
CA LEU A 175 -18.50 -8.46 -3.05
C LEU A 175 -17.11 -9.08 -2.85
N CYS A 176 -16.39 -8.72 -1.78
CA CYS A 176 -15.07 -9.26 -1.51
C CYS A 176 -15.13 -10.77 -1.26
N GLY A 177 -16.09 -11.24 -0.46
CA GLY A 177 -16.30 -12.65 -0.15
C GLY A 177 -16.60 -13.49 -1.39
N SER A 178 -17.48 -13.02 -2.27
CA SER A 178 -17.82 -13.71 -3.53
C SER A 178 -16.64 -13.76 -4.50
N LEU A 179 -15.87 -12.68 -4.63
CA LEU A 179 -14.65 -12.65 -5.46
C LEU A 179 -13.57 -13.58 -4.91
N VAL A 180 -13.35 -13.61 -3.58
CA VAL A 180 -12.39 -14.51 -2.94
C VAL A 180 -12.82 -15.96 -3.10
N ALA A 181 -14.09 -16.28 -2.85
CA ALA A 181 -14.63 -17.64 -3.00
C ALA A 181 -14.55 -18.10 -4.46
N GLY A 182 -14.94 -17.25 -5.41
CA GLY A 182 -14.84 -17.53 -6.84
C GLY A 182 -13.41 -17.76 -7.29
N ALA A 183 -12.47 -16.91 -6.86
CA ALA A 183 -11.04 -17.09 -7.18
C ALA A 183 -10.42 -18.31 -6.50
N ALA A 184 -10.86 -18.66 -5.29
CA ALA A 184 -10.42 -19.86 -4.60
C ALA A 184 -10.92 -21.14 -5.30
N TYR A 185 -12.15 -21.12 -5.82
CA TYR A 185 -12.74 -22.22 -6.58
C TYR A 185 -12.11 -22.37 -7.97
N ALA A 186 -11.96 -21.27 -8.71
CA ALA A 186 -11.44 -21.28 -10.07
C ALA A 186 -9.92 -21.50 -10.15
N PHE A 187 -9.18 -21.01 -9.15
CA PHE A 187 -7.70 -21.05 -9.13
C PHE A 187 -7.18 -21.55 -7.77
N PRO A 188 -7.27 -22.87 -7.50
CA PRO A 188 -6.68 -23.48 -6.32
C PRO A 188 -5.14 -23.49 -6.45
N GLN A 189 -4.52 -22.41 -6.00
CA GLN A 189 -3.07 -22.23 -5.98
C GLN A 189 -2.52 -22.69 -4.63
N HIS A 190 -1.52 -23.56 -4.67
CA HIS A 190 -0.75 -24.02 -3.52
C HIS A 190 0.63 -23.36 -3.57
N ASP A 191 0.68 -22.04 -3.36
CA ASP A 191 1.97 -21.38 -3.18
C ASP A 191 2.51 -21.70 -1.77
N PRO A 192 3.82 -21.93 -1.62
CA PRO A 192 4.43 -22.16 -0.32
C PRO A 192 4.44 -20.85 0.48
N SER A 193 3.42 -20.65 1.31
CA SER A 193 3.33 -19.59 2.30
C SER A 193 3.04 -20.17 3.69
N LEU A 194 3.48 -19.47 4.75
CA LEU A 194 3.28 -19.91 6.15
C LEU A 194 1.79 -20.09 6.48
N VAL A 195 0.94 -19.22 5.95
CA VAL A 195 -0.52 -19.32 6.08
C VAL A 195 -1.20 -19.22 4.72
N ASN A 196 -2.40 -19.78 4.62
CA ASN A 196 -3.26 -19.61 3.45
C ASN A 196 -3.49 -18.11 3.17
N PRO A 197 -3.51 -17.66 1.89
CA PRO A 197 -3.69 -16.24 1.55
C PRO A 197 -4.91 -15.59 2.20
N ILE A 198 -6.02 -16.32 2.39
CA ILE A 198 -7.21 -15.80 3.07
C ILE A 198 -6.93 -15.55 4.56
N LEU A 199 -6.31 -16.50 5.25
CA LEU A 199 -5.89 -16.34 6.65
C LEU A 199 -4.85 -15.21 6.80
N GLY A 200 -3.91 -15.11 5.86
CA GLY A 200 -2.96 -14.01 5.77
C GLY A 200 -3.67 -12.66 5.63
N GLY A 201 -4.71 -12.58 4.80
CA GLY A 201 -5.57 -11.41 4.67
C GLY A 201 -6.24 -11.02 5.99
N ILE A 202 -6.86 -11.98 6.68
CA ILE A 202 -7.47 -11.77 8.00
C ILE A 202 -6.45 -11.25 9.01
N LEU A 203 -5.24 -11.83 9.06
CA LEU A 203 -4.18 -11.37 9.95
C LEU A 203 -3.76 -9.92 9.66
N ILE A 204 -3.70 -9.54 8.38
CA ILE A 204 -3.41 -8.16 7.99
C ILE A 204 -4.56 -7.22 8.39
N GLY A 205 -5.83 -7.63 8.25
CA GLY A 205 -6.95 -6.83 8.75
C GLY A 205 -6.99 -6.70 10.27
N ILE A 206 -6.60 -7.73 11.01
CA ILE A 206 -6.40 -7.65 12.47
C ILE A 206 -5.27 -6.67 12.78
N SER A 207 -4.18 -6.69 12.03
CA SER A 207 -3.10 -5.72 12.20
C SER A 207 -3.57 -4.27 11.96
N GLN A 208 -4.52 -4.06 11.04
CA GLN A 208 -5.18 -2.78 10.82
C GLN A 208 -5.98 -2.35 12.05
N PHE A 209 -6.74 -3.26 12.68
CA PHE A 209 -7.44 -2.98 13.92
C PHE A 209 -6.47 -2.60 15.05
N THR A 210 -5.40 -3.38 15.24
CA THR A 210 -4.37 -3.08 16.25
C THR A 210 -3.68 -1.75 15.98
N SER A 211 -3.42 -1.40 14.72
CA SER A 211 -2.91 -0.07 14.34
C SER A 211 -3.85 1.05 14.78
N LEU A 212 -5.15 0.88 14.60
CA LEU A 212 -6.15 1.88 15.02
C LEU A 212 -6.19 2.02 16.53
N LEU A 213 -6.12 0.92 17.28
CA LEU A 213 -6.06 0.94 18.74
C LEU A 213 -4.80 1.64 19.28
N LEU A 214 -3.65 1.37 18.67
CA LEU A 214 -2.35 1.85 19.14
C LEU A 214 -2.01 3.27 18.69
N THR A 215 -2.39 3.63 17.47
CA THR A 215 -1.89 4.86 16.80
C THR A 215 -3.00 5.80 16.36
N SER A 216 -4.27 5.38 16.50
CA SER A 216 -5.45 6.04 15.92
C SER A 216 -5.34 6.31 14.41
N SER A 217 -4.39 5.68 13.73
CA SER A 217 -4.05 5.93 12.34
C SER A 217 -4.17 4.66 11.50
N THR A 218 -4.61 4.83 10.26
CA THR A 218 -4.72 3.74 9.29
C THR A 218 -3.36 3.26 8.80
N LEU A 219 -3.27 2.04 8.28
CA LEU A 219 -2.01 1.47 7.79
C LEU A 219 -1.50 2.23 6.56
N GLY A 220 -0.20 2.51 6.53
CA GLY A 220 0.42 3.18 5.40
C GLY A 220 1.92 3.37 5.58
N ILE A 221 2.72 2.65 4.80
CA ILE A 221 4.17 2.67 4.93
C ILE A 221 4.85 3.64 3.96
N SER A 222 4.22 4.01 2.84
CA SER A 222 4.84 4.88 1.82
C SER A 222 5.24 6.25 2.38
N SER A 223 4.54 6.74 3.39
CA SER A 223 4.88 7.99 4.08
C SER A 223 6.26 7.93 4.76
N ALA A 224 6.79 6.75 5.07
CA ALA A 224 8.15 6.59 5.59
C ALA A 224 9.20 7.05 4.57
N PHE A 225 9.00 6.76 3.29
CA PHE A 225 9.92 7.19 2.23
C PHE A 225 9.84 8.69 1.97
N GLU A 226 8.64 9.30 2.05
CA GLU A 226 8.51 10.76 2.01
C GLU A 226 9.21 11.40 3.22
N GLN A 227 9.00 10.87 4.43
CA GLN A 227 9.68 11.37 5.63
C GLN A 227 11.20 11.26 5.52
N PHE A 228 11.72 10.18 4.93
CA PHE A 228 13.14 10.04 4.65
C PHE A 228 13.63 11.16 3.72
N GLY A 229 12.90 11.45 2.64
CA GLY A 229 13.20 12.57 1.74
C GLY A 229 13.11 13.94 2.41
N ASP A 230 12.07 14.19 3.20
CA ASP A 230 11.89 15.45 3.94
C ASP A 230 13.04 15.66 4.93
N ASN A 231 13.44 14.62 5.68
CA ASN A 231 14.59 14.70 6.59
C ASN A 231 15.90 14.91 5.84
N PHE A 232 16.07 14.31 4.66
CA PHE A 232 17.23 14.53 3.80
C PHE A 232 17.35 15.99 3.37
N TRP A 233 16.27 16.62 2.90
CA TRP A 233 16.27 18.03 2.52
C TRP A 233 16.37 18.98 3.71
N TRP A 234 15.84 18.59 4.88
CA TRP A 234 15.95 19.36 6.12
C TRP A 234 17.41 19.54 6.56
N LEU A 235 18.30 18.57 6.31
CA LEU A 235 19.74 18.71 6.59
C LEU A 235 20.37 19.91 5.87
N PHE A 236 19.80 20.30 4.71
CA PHE A 236 20.25 21.44 3.92
C PHE A 236 19.43 22.72 4.20
N THR A 237 18.34 22.62 4.97
CA THR A 237 17.47 23.76 5.33
C THR A 237 17.09 23.72 6.82
N PRO A 238 18.06 23.83 7.75
CA PRO A 238 17.84 23.60 9.18
C PRO A 238 16.96 24.65 9.87
N SER A 239 16.62 25.75 9.21
CA SER A 239 15.73 26.80 9.71
C SER A 239 14.24 26.39 9.76
N GLN A 240 13.86 25.29 9.12
CA GLN A 240 12.51 24.75 9.14
C GLN A 240 12.30 23.78 10.31
N PRO A 241 11.07 23.62 10.83
CA PRO A 241 10.77 22.65 11.88
C PRO A 241 11.08 21.21 11.41
N ARG A 242 11.59 20.38 12.32
CA ARG A 242 12.00 19.01 12.00
C ARG A 242 10.82 18.18 11.46
N PRO A 243 10.99 17.49 10.32
CA PRO A 243 9.96 16.61 9.77
C PRO A 243 9.58 15.46 10.72
N SER A 244 8.35 14.96 10.57
CA SER A 244 7.85 13.81 11.34
C SER A 244 8.64 12.54 11.02
N ILE A 245 8.83 11.68 12.03
CA ILE A 245 9.48 10.36 11.89
C ILE A 245 8.53 9.19 12.21
N LYS A 246 7.24 9.49 12.44
CA LYS A 246 6.25 8.49 12.89
C LYS A 246 6.10 7.31 11.92
N ALA A 247 6.07 7.57 10.61
CA ALA A 247 5.91 6.54 9.59
C ALA A 247 7.22 5.78 9.37
N THR A 248 8.36 6.46 9.54
CA THR A 248 9.68 5.83 9.53
C THR A 248 9.80 4.79 10.64
N ILE A 249 9.35 5.13 11.85
CA ILE A 249 9.35 4.20 12.99
C ILE A 249 8.41 3.01 12.75
N PHE A 250 7.24 3.25 12.15
CA PHE A 250 6.34 2.17 11.71
C PHE A 250 7.04 1.24 10.70
N ALA A 251 7.77 1.80 9.72
CA ALA A 251 8.46 1.02 8.70
C ALA A 251 9.59 0.16 9.26
N PHE A 252 10.40 0.70 10.18
CA PHE A 252 11.40 -0.08 10.90
C PHE A 252 10.77 -1.13 11.82
N GLY A 253 9.62 -0.81 12.41
CA GLY A 253 8.78 -1.79 13.11
C GLY A 253 8.44 -2.97 12.19
N ALA A 254 7.93 -2.69 10.98
CA ALA A 254 7.59 -3.72 9.99
C ALA A 254 8.79 -4.56 9.57
N LEU A 255 9.95 -3.94 9.38
CA LEU A 255 11.21 -4.66 9.16
C LEU A 255 11.52 -5.62 10.32
N GLY A 256 11.49 -5.10 11.56
CA GLY A 256 11.78 -5.87 12.76
C GLY A 256 10.81 -7.02 13.00
N GLY A 257 9.51 -6.80 12.82
CA GLY A 257 8.49 -7.86 12.96
C GLY A 257 8.61 -8.94 11.88
N SER A 258 8.92 -8.56 10.65
CA SER A 258 9.20 -9.51 9.56
C SER A 258 10.45 -10.33 9.88
N TRP A 259 11.52 -9.67 10.35
CA TRP A 259 12.76 -10.33 10.73
C TRP A 259 12.57 -11.29 11.91
N ILE A 260 11.89 -10.88 12.98
CA ILE A 260 11.56 -11.78 14.10
C ILE A 260 10.82 -13.01 13.61
N LEU A 261 9.83 -12.84 12.72
CA LEU A 261 9.08 -13.97 12.17
C LEU A 261 10.00 -14.97 11.43
N THR A 262 10.98 -14.49 10.67
CA THR A 262 11.97 -15.36 9.99
C THR A 262 12.87 -16.14 10.95
N GLN A 263 13.03 -15.68 12.19
CA GLN A 263 13.83 -16.38 13.20
C GLN A 263 13.02 -17.42 13.98
N VAL A 264 11.71 -17.23 14.11
CA VAL A 264 10.84 -18.10 14.94
C VAL A 264 9.99 -19.07 14.13
N ALA A 265 9.83 -18.84 12.83
CA ALA A 265 9.08 -19.69 11.92
C ALA A 265 9.91 -20.02 10.69
N GLU A 266 9.77 -21.24 10.18
CA GLU A 266 10.34 -21.66 8.90
C GLU A 266 9.60 -20.97 7.76
N VAL A 267 9.95 -19.71 7.51
CA VAL A 267 9.47 -18.96 6.34
C VAL A 267 10.04 -19.67 5.10
N PRO A 268 9.18 -20.15 4.17
CA PRO A 268 9.66 -20.80 2.96
C PRO A 268 10.66 -19.89 2.24
N ALA A 269 11.78 -20.47 1.80
CA ALA A 269 12.83 -19.71 1.13
C ALA A 269 12.21 -18.85 0.01
N PRO A 270 12.58 -17.57 -0.12
CA PRO A 270 12.02 -16.72 -1.16
C PRO A 270 12.27 -17.40 -2.52
N TYR A 271 11.20 -17.60 -3.29
CA TYR A 271 11.34 -18.01 -4.69
C TYR A 271 11.92 -16.83 -5.49
N ASP A 272 13.24 -16.66 -5.41
CA ASP A 272 14.03 -15.67 -6.16
C ASP A 272 14.29 -16.15 -7.60
N ALA A 273 13.30 -16.81 -8.20
CA ALA A 273 13.40 -17.42 -9.52
C ALA A 273 13.41 -16.37 -10.65
N MET A 274 13.08 -15.11 -10.35
CA MET A 274 13.17 -14.00 -11.30
C MET A 274 14.35 -13.10 -10.97
N ALA A 275 15.39 -13.18 -11.80
CA ALA A 275 16.52 -12.25 -11.75
C ALA A 275 16.07 -10.83 -12.13
N ILE A 276 15.71 -10.03 -11.13
CA ILE A 276 15.42 -8.61 -11.32
C ILE A 276 16.75 -7.87 -11.42
N SER A 277 17.07 -7.35 -12.61
CA SER A 277 18.30 -6.55 -12.79
C SER A 277 18.32 -5.33 -11.86
N THR A 278 19.52 -4.91 -11.45
CA THR A 278 19.73 -3.76 -10.56
C THR A 278 19.05 -2.49 -11.10
N THR A 279 19.15 -2.24 -12.41
CA THR A 279 18.52 -1.08 -13.04
C THR A 279 17.00 -1.13 -12.94
N ARG A 280 16.39 -2.30 -13.21
CA ARG A 280 14.93 -2.49 -13.06
C ARG A 280 14.50 -2.30 -11.60
N ALA A 281 15.25 -2.85 -10.64
CA ALA A 281 14.97 -2.70 -9.22
C ALA A 281 15.01 -1.23 -8.76
N ILE A 282 16.03 -0.47 -9.16
CA ILE A 282 16.18 0.94 -8.77
C ILE A 282 15.11 1.81 -9.44
N LEU A 283 14.97 1.74 -10.77
CA LEU A 283 13.99 2.56 -11.51
C LEU A 283 12.57 2.21 -11.09
N GLY A 284 12.29 0.91 -10.90
CA GLY A 284 11.02 0.44 -10.40
C GLY A 284 10.76 0.93 -8.97
N GLY A 285 11.75 0.92 -8.08
CA GLY A 285 11.63 1.46 -6.72
C GLY A 285 11.36 2.96 -6.69
N ILE A 286 11.99 3.74 -7.58
CA ILE A 286 11.70 5.17 -7.75
C ILE A 286 10.25 5.36 -8.20
N SER A 287 9.83 4.66 -9.26
CA SER A 287 8.46 4.70 -9.81
C SER A 287 7.41 4.34 -8.76
N LEU A 288 7.69 3.28 -7.98
CA LEU A 288 6.86 2.77 -6.91
C LEU A 288 6.56 3.83 -5.85
N ILE A 289 7.60 4.49 -5.35
CA ILE A 289 7.44 5.50 -4.29
C ILE A 289 6.86 6.79 -4.85
N VAL A 290 7.41 7.32 -5.95
CA VAL A 290 6.89 8.54 -6.57
C VAL A 290 5.40 8.37 -6.92
N GLY A 291 5.03 7.25 -7.54
CA GLY A 291 3.64 6.92 -7.87
C GLY A 291 2.75 6.84 -6.62
N SER A 292 3.18 6.09 -5.60
CA SER A 292 2.41 5.97 -4.36
C SER A 292 2.20 7.32 -3.66
N ARG A 293 3.18 8.22 -3.71
CA ARG A 293 3.05 9.52 -3.05
C ARG A 293 2.21 10.50 -3.87
N ILE A 294 2.34 10.51 -5.19
CA ILE A 294 1.45 11.25 -6.10
C ILE A 294 -0.01 10.83 -5.90
N ALA A 295 -0.25 9.53 -5.71
CA ALA A 295 -1.59 8.99 -5.46
C ALA A 295 -2.17 9.34 -4.08
N GLY A 296 -1.37 9.89 -3.16
CA GLY A 296 -1.77 10.11 -1.77
C GLY A 296 -1.72 8.85 -0.89
N GLY A 297 -1.05 7.79 -1.35
CA GLY A 297 -0.78 6.59 -0.57
C GLY A 297 -0.39 5.35 -1.38
N CYS A 298 0.02 4.30 -0.67
CA CYS A 298 0.40 3.01 -1.26
C CYS A 298 -0.74 1.98 -1.29
N THR A 299 -0.43 0.77 -1.76
CA THR A 299 -1.32 -0.39 -1.81
C THR A 299 -1.98 -0.70 -0.47
N SER A 300 -1.25 -0.72 0.64
CA SER A 300 -1.87 -0.89 1.97
C SER A 300 -2.79 0.28 2.35
N GLY A 301 -2.41 1.50 1.97
CA GLY A 301 -3.18 2.69 2.30
C GLY A 301 -4.49 2.83 1.52
N HIS A 302 -4.45 2.71 0.19
CA HIS A 302 -5.66 2.79 -0.63
C HIS A 302 -6.40 1.47 -0.67
N GLY A 303 -5.67 0.36 -0.68
CA GLY A 303 -6.26 -0.96 -0.77
C GLY A 303 -6.87 -1.44 0.54
N ILE A 304 -6.05 -1.54 1.59
CA ILE A 304 -6.47 -2.15 2.87
C ILE A 304 -7.21 -1.16 3.75
N SER A 305 -6.85 0.13 3.76
CA SER A 305 -7.58 1.12 4.56
C SER A 305 -8.61 1.88 3.73
N GLY A 306 -8.24 2.30 2.51
CA GLY A 306 -9.04 3.20 1.68
C GLY A 306 -10.30 2.57 1.09
N MET A 307 -10.20 1.36 0.51
CA MET A 307 -11.35 0.65 -0.03
C MET A 307 -12.28 0.14 1.07
N SER A 308 -11.73 -0.22 2.24
CA SER A 308 -12.51 -0.57 3.43
C SER A 308 -13.38 0.57 3.96
N MET A 309 -12.97 1.82 3.73
CA MET A 309 -13.80 3.02 3.97
C MET A 309 -14.66 3.40 2.77
N LEU A 310 -14.70 2.57 1.72
CA LEU A 310 -15.44 2.79 0.48
C LEU A 310 -15.10 4.13 -0.20
N SER A 311 -13.86 4.60 -0.07
CA SER A 311 -13.41 5.86 -0.65
C SER A 311 -13.26 5.75 -2.18
N VAL A 312 -13.89 6.67 -2.91
CA VAL A 312 -13.81 6.72 -4.38
C VAL A 312 -12.38 6.96 -4.86
N ALA A 313 -11.63 7.83 -4.19
CA ALA A 313 -10.23 8.07 -4.51
C ALA A 313 -9.38 6.79 -4.42
N SER A 314 -9.73 5.89 -3.49
CA SER A 314 -9.04 4.64 -3.30
C SER A 314 -9.39 3.61 -4.38
N PHE A 315 -10.65 3.50 -4.77
CA PHE A 315 -11.05 2.68 -5.92
C PHE A 315 -10.37 3.15 -7.22
N VAL A 316 -10.31 4.46 -7.46
CA VAL A 316 -9.61 5.01 -8.64
C VAL A 316 -8.12 4.71 -8.60
N THR A 317 -7.48 4.87 -7.43
CA THR A 317 -6.04 4.59 -7.27
C THR A 317 -5.74 3.11 -7.48
N VAL A 318 -6.52 2.22 -6.87
CA VAL A 318 -6.34 0.77 -7.00
C VAL A 318 -6.62 0.32 -8.45
N GLY A 319 -7.67 0.84 -9.08
CA GLY A 319 -7.93 0.60 -10.50
C GLY A 319 -6.77 1.04 -11.39
N GLY A 320 -6.23 2.24 -11.17
CA GLY A 320 -5.05 2.74 -11.87
C GLY A 320 -3.80 1.87 -11.63
N MET A 321 -3.60 1.40 -10.41
CA MET A 321 -2.51 0.50 -10.03
C MET A 321 -2.55 -0.82 -10.79
N PHE A 322 -3.71 -1.46 -10.83
CA PHE A 322 -3.88 -2.70 -11.59
C PHE A 322 -3.78 -2.45 -13.11
N ALA A 323 -4.35 -1.36 -13.62
CA ALA A 323 -4.24 -1.02 -15.04
C ALA A 323 -2.78 -0.78 -15.47
N GLY A 324 -2.01 -0.02 -14.69
CA GLY A 324 -0.59 0.22 -14.95
C GLY A 324 0.27 -1.04 -14.77
N GLY A 325 -0.01 -1.85 -13.75
CA GLY A 325 0.69 -3.10 -13.49
C GLY A 325 0.45 -4.13 -14.59
N MET A 326 -0.81 -4.43 -14.90
CA MET A 326 -1.17 -5.39 -15.96
C MET A 326 -0.75 -4.90 -17.34
N GLY A 327 -0.91 -3.60 -17.63
CA GLY A 327 -0.49 -3.01 -18.89
C GLY A 327 1.03 -3.11 -19.10
N SER A 328 1.83 -2.74 -18.08
CA SER A 328 3.29 -2.90 -18.16
C SER A 328 3.72 -4.35 -18.25
N ALA A 329 3.05 -5.26 -17.54
CA ALA A 329 3.33 -6.69 -17.62
C ALA A 329 3.04 -7.26 -19.02
N ALA A 330 1.94 -6.86 -19.64
CA ALA A 330 1.63 -7.22 -21.02
C ALA A 330 2.68 -6.70 -22.01
N VAL A 331 3.14 -5.45 -21.85
CA VAL A 331 4.22 -4.88 -22.69
C VAL A 331 5.52 -5.67 -22.52
N PHE A 332 5.93 -5.98 -21.29
CA PHE A 332 7.17 -6.73 -21.07
C PHE A 332 7.12 -8.14 -21.66
N ARG A 333 5.97 -8.82 -21.60
CA ARG A 333 5.77 -10.09 -22.31
C ARG A 333 5.97 -9.96 -23.82
N LEU A 334 5.42 -8.92 -24.43
CA LEU A 334 5.55 -8.69 -25.88
C LEU A 334 6.98 -8.38 -26.31
N VAL A 335 7.76 -7.72 -25.45
CA VAL A 335 9.15 -7.33 -25.73
C VAL A 335 10.16 -8.41 -25.30
N GLY A 336 9.69 -9.56 -24.78
CA GLY A 336 10.54 -10.67 -24.34
C GLY A 336 11.39 -10.34 -23.12
N TRP A 337 10.84 -9.53 -22.21
CA TRP A 337 11.54 -8.87 -21.12
C TRP A 337 11.37 -9.51 -19.75
#